data_AF-A0A0Q7K8U1-F1
#
_entry.id   AF-A0A0Q7K8U1-F1
#
_cell.length_a   1.000
_cell.length_b   1.000
_cell.length_c   1.000
_cell.angle_alpha   90.00
_cell.angle_beta   90.00
_cell.angle_gamma   90.00
#
_symmetry.space_group_name_H-M   'P 1'
#
loop_
_entity.id
_entity.type
_entity.pdbx_description
1 polymer ?
#
loop_
_entity_poly.entity_id
_entity_poly.type
_entity_poly.pdbx_seq_one_letter_code
_entity_poly.pdbx_strand_id
1 'polypeptide(L)'
;MSIGNRLAKWWGSRQSGTDDAGALKDRLDQTYRTQTALLQQVRRGVADVATSRKRVDLQLTTIAQQAAQLDRQASDAVAAGRDDDARAALTRKVALEKTADELRARRDDLLAEERKLEQSALTIEQDVESFRIRKDTLSARHTAASARAEINSATSGINSTVSEVGQAMEAAERRTREMEARSDAVDELVQEGVIGTAGESADDALARQFDAALGTDTDAGPVLDAGTTAEVDRQLEQISHDQARPDQDVEGDDDQKPVQN
;
A
#
# COMPACT_ATOMS: atom_id res chain seq x y z
N MET A 1 44.61 12.21 -16.19
CA MET A 1 43.20 11.77 -16.28
C MET A 1 42.52 12.10 -14.96
N SER A 2 41.54 13.01 -15.00
CA SER A 2 40.97 13.65 -13.81
C SER A 2 40.13 12.69 -12.96
N ILE A 3 40.37 12.71 -11.65
CA ILE A 3 39.59 12.04 -10.59
C ILE A 3 38.10 12.42 -10.64
N GLY A 4 37.77 13.58 -11.24
CA GLY A 4 36.39 14.06 -11.44
C GLY A 4 35.51 13.12 -12.28
N ASN A 5 36.06 12.45 -13.30
CA ASN A 5 35.27 11.53 -14.15
C ASN A 5 34.97 10.18 -13.49
N ARG A 6 35.64 9.86 -12.37
CA ARG A 6 35.39 8.60 -11.63
C ARG A 6 34.31 8.79 -10.57
N LEU A 7 34.17 9.99 -10.01
CA LEU A 7 33.10 10.34 -9.07
C LEU A 7 31.75 10.48 -9.78
N ALA A 8 31.73 10.99 -11.01
CA ALA A 8 30.50 11.05 -11.83
C ALA A 8 29.93 9.66 -12.18
N LYS A 9 30.80 8.65 -12.34
CA LYS A 9 30.40 7.27 -12.65
C LYS A 9 29.77 6.52 -11.47
N TRP A 10 30.01 6.99 -10.24
CA TRP A 10 29.39 6.43 -9.04
C TRP A 10 28.01 7.04 -8.74
N TRP A 11 27.72 8.24 -9.26
CA TRP A 11 26.42 8.89 -9.06
C TRP A 11 25.37 8.52 -10.11
N GLY A 12 25.80 7.98 -11.27
CA GLY A 12 24.92 7.63 -12.40
C GLY A 12 24.24 6.26 -12.36
N SER A 13 24.42 5.42 -11.32
CA SER A 13 23.87 4.05 -11.31
C SER A 13 22.63 3.87 -10.45
N ARG A 14 21.94 4.95 -10.05
CA ARG A 14 20.70 4.87 -9.24
C ARG A 14 19.41 4.77 -10.08
N GLN A 15 19.55 4.26 -11.30
CA GLN A 15 18.43 3.84 -12.13
C GLN A 15 18.40 2.31 -12.22
N SER A 16 18.21 1.69 -11.05
CA SER A 16 17.75 0.30 -10.93
C SER A 16 16.42 0.31 -10.19
N GLY A 17 15.43 1.00 -10.75
CA GLY A 17 14.04 0.81 -10.38
C GLY A 17 13.53 -0.43 -11.09
N THR A 18 13.22 -1.48 -10.34
CA THR A 18 11.92 -2.22 -10.29
C THR A 18 12.00 -3.60 -9.62
N ASP A 19 13.18 -4.14 -9.29
CA ASP A 19 13.30 -5.52 -8.73
C ASP A 19 13.51 -5.62 -7.19
N ASP A 20 13.64 -4.50 -6.48
CA ASP A 20 14.10 -4.52 -5.06
C ASP A 20 12.98 -4.73 -4.02
N ALA A 21 11.71 -4.64 -4.41
CA ALA A 21 10.58 -4.73 -3.48
C ALA A 21 10.39 -6.14 -2.88
N GLY A 22 10.39 -7.16 -3.74
CA GLY A 22 10.33 -8.56 -3.34
C GLY A 22 11.59 -8.95 -2.55
N ALA A 23 12.76 -8.57 -3.05
CA ALA A 23 14.04 -8.81 -2.38
C ALA A 23 14.12 -8.15 -0.99
N LEU A 24 13.58 -6.92 -0.84
CA LEU A 24 13.51 -6.23 0.44
C LEU A 24 12.57 -6.96 1.42
N LYS A 25 11.37 -7.34 0.97
CA LYS A 25 10.43 -8.10 1.80
C LYS A 25 11.06 -9.41 2.29
N ASP A 26 11.66 -10.17 1.37
CA ASP A 26 12.30 -11.44 1.70
C ASP A 26 13.46 -11.26 2.67
N ARG A 27 14.26 -10.20 2.49
CA ARG A 27 15.37 -9.87 3.40
C ARG A 27 14.86 -9.49 4.79
N LEU A 28 13.77 -8.73 4.89
CA LEU A 28 13.16 -8.35 6.17
C LEU A 28 12.56 -9.56 6.88
N ASP A 29 11.81 -10.40 6.16
CA ASP A 29 11.23 -11.63 6.70
C ASP A 29 12.35 -12.61 7.15
N GLN A 30 13.43 -12.73 6.38
CA GLN A 30 14.61 -13.51 6.77
C GLN A 30 15.28 -12.95 8.03
N THR A 31 15.48 -11.63 8.10
CA THR A 31 16.07 -10.97 9.27
C THR A 31 15.22 -11.20 10.52
N TYR A 32 13.90 -11.09 10.41
CA TYR A 32 12.97 -11.39 11.51
C TYR A 32 13.09 -12.84 11.99
N ARG A 33 13.15 -13.81 11.07
CA ARG A 33 13.36 -15.24 11.40
C ARG A 33 14.68 -15.45 12.13
N THR A 34 15.76 -14.85 11.64
CA THR A 34 17.08 -14.93 12.28
C THR A 34 17.07 -14.34 13.70
N GLN A 35 16.47 -13.17 13.89
CA GLN A 35 16.37 -12.56 15.22
C GLN A 35 15.52 -13.39 16.18
N THR A 36 14.41 -13.97 15.71
CA THR A 36 13.56 -14.87 16.51
C THR A 36 14.31 -16.15 16.90
N ALA A 37 15.08 -16.74 15.97
CA ALA A 37 15.91 -17.90 16.25
C ALA A 37 17.02 -17.58 17.27
N LEU A 38 17.63 -16.40 17.16
CA LEU A 38 18.60 -15.91 18.14
C LEU A 38 17.97 -15.77 19.53
N LEU A 39 16.78 -15.17 19.62
CA LEU A 39 16.04 -15.06 20.90
C LEU A 39 15.78 -16.43 21.52
N GLN A 40 15.33 -17.40 20.72
CA GLN A 40 15.13 -18.77 21.20
C GLN A 40 16.43 -19.41 21.68
N GLN A 41 17.53 -19.21 20.96
CA GLN A 41 18.85 -19.73 21.34
C GLN A 41 19.33 -19.10 22.66
N VAL A 42 19.18 -17.79 22.85
CA VAL A 42 19.57 -17.11 24.10
C VAL A 42 18.71 -17.60 25.26
N ARG A 43 17.39 -17.71 25.09
CA ARG A 43 16.49 -18.26 26.11
C ARG A 43 16.86 -19.69 26.52
N ARG A 44 17.27 -20.53 25.56
CA ARG A 44 17.80 -21.86 25.85
C ARG A 44 19.13 -21.79 26.61
N GLY A 45 20.04 -20.90 26.21
CA GLY A 45 21.29 -20.67 26.92
C GLY A 45 21.08 -20.26 28.39
N VAL A 46 20.13 -19.36 28.67
CA VAL A 46 19.73 -19.01 30.04
C VAL A 46 19.30 -20.25 30.82
N ALA A 47 18.42 -21.09 30.23
CA ALA A 47 17.95 -22.30 30.88
C ALA A 47 19.08 -23.32 31.17
N ASP A 48 20.04 -23.46 30.25
CA ASP A 48 21.20 -24.35 30.41
C ASP A 48 22.14 -23.86 31.54
N VAL A 49 22.35 -22.55 31.65
CA VAL A 49 23.12 -21.94 32.74
C VAL A 49 22.38 -22.08 34.08
N ALA A 50 21.07 -21.79 34.12
CA ALA A 50 20.24 -21.96 35.31
C ALA A 50 20.24 -23.41 35.81
N THR A 51 20.17 -24.38 34.89
CA THR A 51 20.27 -25.81 35.21
C THR A 51 21.63 -26.16 35.80
N SER A 52 22.71 -25.62 35.21
CA SER A 52 24.07 -25.82 35.70
C SER A 52 24.26 -25.23 37.10
N ARG A 53 23.75 -24.02 37.35
CA ARG A 53 23.73 -23.39 38.68
C ARG A 53 22.98 -24.26 39.68
N LYS A 54 21.78 -24.74 39.31
CA LYS A 54 20.97 -25.57 40.20
C LYS A 54 21.64 -26.89 40.56
N ARG A 55 22.40 -27.48 39.63
CA ARG A 55 23.22 -28.67 39.91
C ARG A 55 24.29 -28.37 40.97
N VAL A 56 24.94 -27.21 40.89
CA VAL A 56 25.91 -26.77 41.92
C VAL A 56 25.21 -26.54 43.26
N ASP A 57 24.04 -25.91 43.29
CA ASP A 57 23.25 -25.73 44.52
C ASP A 57 22.90 -27.07 45.19
N LEU A 58 22.57 -28.10 44.40
CA LEU A 58 22.32 -29.45 44.92
C LEU A 58 23.58 -30.08 45.51
N GLN A 59 24.74 -29.91 44.86
CA GLN A 59 26.02 -30.39 45.39
C GLN A 59 26.37 -29.70 46.71
N LEU A 60 26.17 -28.38 46.80
CA LEU A 60 26.35 -27.61 48.04
C LEU A 60 25.45 -28.13 49.16
N THR A 61 24.20 -28.46 48.85
CA THR A 61 23.24 -29.02 49.82
C THR A 61 23.73 -30.37 50.36
N THR A 62 24.24 -31.25 49.50
CA THR A 62 24.81 -32.53 49.90
C THR A 62 26.03 -32.35 50.80
N ILE A 63 26.94 -31.45 50.46
CA ILE A 63 28.12 -31.15 51.27
C ILE A 63 27.71 -30.61 52.65
N ALA A 64 26.70 -29.72 52.71
CA ALA A 64 26.21 -29.19 53.98
C ALA A 64 25.65 -30.30 54.90
N GLN A 65 24.93 -31.28 54.34
CA GLN A 65 24.43 -32.43 55.10
C GLN A 65 25.57 -33.31 55.64
N GLN A 66 26.59 -33.57 54.81
CA GLN A 66 27.78 -34.32 55.21
C GLN A 66 28.57 -33.59 56.30
N ALA A 67 28.75 -32.27 56.18
CA ALA A 67 29.40 -31.45 57.18
C ALA A 67 28.66 -31.48 58.52
N ALA A 68 27.32 -31.40 58.52
CA ALA A 68 26.50 -31.51 59.73
C ALA A 68 26.56 -32.91 60.37
N GLN A 69 26.73 -33.97 59.57
CA GLN A 69 26.95 -35.32 60.10
C GLN A 69 28.32 -35.44 60.78
N LEU A 70 29.38 -34.93 60.15
CA LEU A 70 30.73 -34.92 60.73
C LEU A 70 30.78 -34.08 62.02
N ASP A 71 30.03 -32.99 62.07
CA ASP A 71 29.92 -32.13 63.26
C ASP A 71 29.30 -32.86 64.46
N ARG A 72 28.22 -33.62 64.22
CA ARG A 72 27.62 -34.51 65.24
C ARG A 72 28.58 -35.60 65.67
N GLN A 73 29.25 -36.26 64.72
CA GLN A 73 30.25 -37.30 65.04
C GLN A 73 31.39 -36.76 65.89
N ALA A 74 31.88 -35.56 65.59
CA ALA A 74 32.91 -34.90 66.39
C ALA A 74 32.40 -34.60 67.81
N SER A 75 31.18 -34.08 67.94
CA SER A 75 30.55 -33.78 69.23
C SER A 75 30.37 -35.04 70.09
N ASP A 76 29.89 -36.13 69.50
CA ASP A 76 29.72 -37.43 70.17
C ASP A 76 31.06 -38.04 70.59
N ALA A 77 32.10 -37.90 69.75
CA ALA A 77 33.45 -38.37 70.07
C ALA A 77 34.07 -37.59 71.24
N VAL A 78 33.89 -36.26 71.29
CA VAL A 78 34.31 -35.43 72.41
C VAL A 78 33.58 -35.83 73.69
N ALA A 79 32.26 -36.03 73.63
CA ALA A 79 31.48 -36.49 74.79
C ALA A 79 31.93 -37.86 75.32
N ALA A 80 32.43 -38.72 74.43
CA ALA A 80 32.98 -40.03 74.76
C ALA A 80 34.48 -40.01 75.14
N GLY A 81 35.14 -38.83 75.19
CA GLY A 81 36.56 -38.71 75.50
C GLY A 81 37.51 -39.26 74.42
N ARG A 82 37.03 -39.37 73.17
CA ARG A 82 37.79 -39.89 72.01
C ARG A 82 38.28 -38.73 71.14
N ASP A 83 39.30 -38.03 71.62
CA ASP A 83 39.79 -36.80 70.98
C ASP A 83 40.35 -37.02 69.56
N ASP A 84 40.99 -38.17 69.30
CA ASP A 84 41.54 -38.47 67.99
C ASP A 84 40.43 -38.65 66.93
N ASP A 85 39.33 -39.32 67.29
CA ASP A 85 38.14 -39.47 66.43
C ASP A 85 37.51 -38.11 66.13
N ALA A 86 37.39 -37.25 67.14
CA ALA A 86 36.85 -35.90 66.99
C ALA A 86 37.71 -35.05 66.04
N ARG A 87 39.03 -35.07 66.22
CA ARG A 87 39.97 -34.36 65.33
C ARG A 87 39.90 -34.86 63.90
N ALA A 88 39.78 -36.17 63.70
CA ALA A 88 39.65 -36.76 62.37
C ALA A 88 38.34 -36.33 61.68
N ALA A 89 37.21 -36.33 62.40
CA ALA A 89 35.91 -35.88 61.87
C ALA A 89 35.94 -34.38 61.50
N LEU A 90 36.49 -33.53 62.37
CA LEU A 90 36.64 -32.09 62.11
C LEU A 90 37.58 -31.82 60.92
N THR A 91 38.67 -32.58 60.79
CA THR A 91 39.60 -32.43 59.66
C THR A 91 38.90 -32.70 58.31
N ARG A 92 38.04 -33.74 58.26
CA ARG A 92 37.23 -34.03 57.07
C ARG A 92 36.19 -32.95 56.81
N LYS A 93 35.56 -32.40 57.85
CA LYS A 93 34.58 -31.31 57.74
C LYS A 93 35.22 -30.07 57.13
N VAL A 94 36.40 -29.67 57.61
CA VAL A 94 37.15 -28.53 57.06
C VAL A 94 37.50 -28.73 55.59
N ALA A 95 37.85 -29.96 55.17
CA ALA A 95 38.09 -30.26 53.76
C ALA A 95 36.82 -30.08 52.90
N LEU A 96 35.67 -30.55 53.39
CA LEU A 96 34.37 -30.35 52.73
C LEU A 96 33.96 -28.88 52.65
N GLU A 97 34.20 -28.10 53.71
CA GLU A 97 33.90 -26.67 53.74
C GLU A 97 34.71 -25.91 52.68
N LYS A 98 35.99 -26.25 52.48
CA LYS A 98 36.81 -25.67 51.40
C LYS A 98 36.22 -25.97 50.01
N THR A 99 35.80 -27.21 49.76
CA THR A 99 35.12 -27.55 48.50
C THR A 99 33.80 -26.82 48.35
N ALA A 100 33.05 -26.60 49.44
CA ALA A 100 31.83 -25.81 49.41
C ALA A 100 32.10 -24.35 49.02
N ASP A 101 33.19 -23.74 49.51
CA ASP A 101 33.57 -22.38 49.14
C ASP A 101 33.90 -22.24 47.66
N GLU A 102 34.64 -23.20 47.08
CA GLU A 102 34.91 -23.26 45.65
C GLU A 102 33.62 -23.38 44.82
N LEU A 103 32.68 -24.23 45.24
CA LEU A 103 31.39 -24.39 44.57
C LEU A 103 30.51 -23.15 44.72
N ARG A 104 30.55 -22.44 45.86
CA ARG A 104 29.83 -21.16 46.04
C ARG A 104 30.33 -20.11 45.08
N ALA A 105 31.64 -19.96 44.93
CA ALA A 105 32.24 -19.04 43.96
C ALA A 105 31.75 -19.36 42.53
N ARG A 106 31.81 -20.64 42.13
CA ARG A 106 31.32 -21.07 40.81
C ARG A 106 29.81 -20.84 40.62
N ARG A 107 29.01 -21.04 41.67
CA ARG A 107 27.57 -20.77 41.68
C ARG A 107 27.29 -19.29 41.46
N ASP A 108 28.07 -18.42 42.10
CA ASP A 108 27.94 -16.96 41.98
C ASP A 108 28.32 -16.48 40.58
N ASP A 109 29.37 -17.06 39.98
CA ASP A 109 29.75 -16.79 38.58
C ASP A 109 28.62 -17.19 37.61
N LEU A 110 28.03 -18.38 37.79
CA LEU A 110 26.90 -18.83 36.97
C LEU A 110 25.68 -17.93 37.15
N LEU A 111 25.39 -17.46 38.37
CA LEU A 111 24.29 -16.53 38.65
C LEU A 111 24.52 -15.15 38.00
N ALA A 112 25.78 -14.68 37.94
CA ALA A 112 26.11 -13.45 37.25
C ALA A 112 25.91 -13.59 35.73
N GLU A 113 26.34 -14.71 35.15
CA GLU A 113 26.16 -14.99 33.73
C GLU A 113 24.68 -15.19 33.36
N GLU A 114 23.91 -15.92 34.18
CA GLU A 114 22.45 -16.09 34.02
C GLU A 114 21.75 -14.73 33.92
N ARG A 115 22.01 -13.82 34.87
CA ARG A 115 21.40 -12.46 34.87
C ARG A 115 21.79 -11.64 33.64
N LYS A 116 23.04 -11.76 33.18
CA LYS A 116 23.50 -11.07 31.97
C LYS A 116 22.80 -11.60 30.72
N LEU A 117 22.63 -12.91 30.61
CA LEU A 117 21.91 -13.55 29.51
C LEU A 117 20.41 -13.22 29.54
N GLU A 118 19.79 -13.15 30.72
CA GLU A 118 18.40 -12.69 30.90
C GLU A 118 18.22 -11.25 30.41
N GLN A 119 19.10 -10.34 30.81
CA GLN A 119 19.04 -8.95 30.34
C GLN A 119 19.25 -8.84 28.82
N SER A 120 20.15 -9.64 28.27
CA SER A 120 20.37 -9.72 26.83
C SER A 120 19.13 -10.26 26.11
N ALA A 121 18.46 -11.28 26.66
CA ALA A 121 17.23 -11.84 26.11
C ALA A 121 16.10 -10.80 26.07
N LEU A 122 15.93 -10.02 27.14
CA LEU A 122 14.94 -8.94 27.19
C LEU A 122 15.21 -7.86 26.13
N THR A 123 16.48 -7.50 25.93
CA THR A 123 16.88 -6.52 24.91
C THR A 123 16.56 -7.05 23.51
N ILE A 124 16.94 -8.30 23.21
CA ILE A 124 16.66 -8.93 21.92
C ILE A 124 15.15 -9.04 21.68
N GLU A 125 14.35 -9.36 22.71
CA GLU A 125 12.89 -9.42 22.61
C GLU A 125 12.28 -8.06 22.22
N GLN A 126 12.75 -6.97 22.85
CA GLN A 126 12.34 -5.61 22.48
C GLN A 126 12.75 -5.25 21.05
N ASP A 127 13.95 -5.63 20.63
CA ASP A 127 14.45 -5.38 19.27
C ASP A 127 13.66 -6.15 18.22
N VAL A 128 13.35 -7.42 18.48
CA VAL A 128 12.52 -8.27 17.61
C VAL A 128 11.13 -7.66 17.42
N GLU A 129 10.50 -7.20 18.50
CA GLU A 129 9.18 -6.59 18.43
C GLU A 129 9.20 -5.24 17.68
N SER A 130 10.19 -4.40 17.97
CA SER A 130 10.43 -3.15 17.24
C SER A 130 10.68 -3.40 15.74
N PHE A 131 11.42 -4.47 15.41
CA PHE A 131 11.66 -4.86 14.03
C PHE A 131 10.39 -5.36 13.34
N ARG A 132 9.57 -6.18 14.02
CA ARG A 132 8.27 -6.66 13.53
C ARG A 132 7.36 -5.49 13.15
N ILE A 133 7.19 -4.52 14.04
CA ILE A 133 6.37 -3.32 13.80
C ILE A 133 6.90 -2.54 12.59
N ARG A 134 8.21 -2.32 12.51
CA ARG A 134 8.84 -1.60 11.37
C ARG A 134 8.65 -2.35 10.05
N LYS A 135 8.82 -3.67 10.05
CA LYS A 135 8.60 -4.53 8.89
C LYS A 135 7.15 -4.45 8.41
N ASP A 136 6.19 -4.59 9.32
CA ASP A 136 4.76 -4.59 8.98
C ASP A 136 4.32 -3.22 8.47
N THR A 137 4.81 -2.14 9.09
CA THR A 137 4.59 -0.76 8.63
C THR A 137 5.17 -0.53 7.24
N LEU A 138 6.40 -0.99 6.99
CA LEU A 138 7.05 -0.83 5.69
C LEU A 138 6.33 -1.65 4.62
N SER A 139 5.88 -2.86 4.94
CA SER A 139 5.06 -3.68 4.04
C SER A 139 3.74 -2.99 3.69
N ALA A 140 3.03 -2.42 4.68
CA ALA A 140 1.77 -1.71 4.44
C ALA A 140 1.98 -0.46 3.57
N ARG A 141 3.04 0.31 3.86
CA ARG A 141 3.41 1.50 3.05
C ARG A 141 3.79 1.12 1.63
N HIS A 142 4.49 0.00 1.46
CA HIS A 142 4.83 -0.54 0.15
C HIS A 142 3.56 -0.89 -0.63
N THR A 143 2.66 -1.71 -0.07
CA THR A 143 1.39 -2.08 -0.70
C THR A 143 0.56 -0.85 -1.08
N ALA A 144 0.46 0.14 -0.19
CA ALA A 144 -0.25 1.38 -0.49
C ALA A 144 0.41 2.19 -1.62
N ALA A 145 1.74 2.26 -1.66
CA ALA A 145 2.46 2.94 -2.74
C ALA A 145 2.30 2.20 -4.08
N SER A 146 2.35 0.87 -4.09
CA SER A 146 2.12 0.05 -5.29
C SER A 146 0.71 0.25 -5.85
N ALA A 147 -0.32 0.22 -4.99
CA ALA A 147 -1.70 0.46 -5.42
C ALA A 147 -1.89 1.87 -6.01
N ARG A 148 -1.25 2.89 -5.43
CA ARG A 148 -1.26 4.26 -5.98
C ARG A 148 -0.59 4.34 -7.35
N ALA A 149 0.55 3.65 -7.54
CA ALA A 149 1.23 3.61 -8.81
C ALA A 149 0.38 2.94 -9.90
N GLU A 150 -0.32 1.85 -9.55
CA GLU A 150 -1.24 1.13 -10.44
C GLU A 150 -2.47 1.97 -10.83
N ILE A 151 -3.06 2.71 -9.87
CA ILE A 151 -4.15 3.66 -10.18
C ILE A 151 -3.68 4.75 -11.14
N ASN A 152 -2.49 5.31 -10.91
CA ASN A 152 -1.94 6.37 -11.76
C ASN A 152 -1.62 5.87 -13.18
N SER A 153 -1.10 4.64 -13.32
CA SER A 153 -0.86 4.04 -14.64
C SER A 153 -2.17 3.73 -15.37
N ALA A 154 -3.15 3.16 -14.67
CA ALA A 154 -4.49 2.90 -15.22
C ALA A 154 -5.18 4.19 -15.68
N THR A 155 -5.14 5.25 -14.87
CA THR A 155 -5.73 6.56 -15.20
C THR A 155 -5.03 7.20 -16.40
N SER A 156 -3.71 7.12 -16.47
CA SER A 156 -2.93 7.63 -17.61
C SER A 156 -3.28 6.85 -18.90
N GLY A 157 -3.46 5.54 -18.80
CA GLY A 157 -3.93 4.70 -19.90
C GLY A 157 -5.31 5.11 -20.39
N ILE A 158 -6.26 5.32 -19.47
CA ILE A 158 -7.62 5.80 -19.81
C ILE A 158 -7.57 7.17 -20.47
N ASN A 159 -6.80 8.12 -19.95
CA ASN A 159 -6.71 9.45 -20.56
C ASN A 159 -6.15 9.38 -21.99
N SER A 160 -5.20 8.48 -22.24
CA SER A 160 -4.65 8.27 -23.59
C SER A 160 -5.70 7.70 -24.55
N THR A 161 -6.49 6.71 -24.12
CA THR A 161 -7.54 6.12 -24.96
C THR A 161 -8.71 7.07 -25.18
N VAL A 162 -9.12 7.83 -24.15
CA VAL A 162 -10.15 8.88 -24.28
C VAL A 162 -9.71 9.96 -25.25
N SER A 163 -8.44 10.40 -25.18
CA SER A 163 -7.90 11.38 -26.12
C SER A 163 -7.88 10.85 -27.56
N GLU A 164 -7.53 9.57 -27.76
CA GLU A 164 -7.51 8.94 -29.09
C GLU A 164 -8.93 8.84 -29.68
N VAL A 165 -9.89 8.39 -28.87
CA VAL A 165 -11.30 8.30 -29.27
C VAL A 165 -11.87 9.69 -29.59
N GLY A 166 -11.56 10.71 -28.78
CA GLY A 166 -11.98 12.09 -29.05
C GLY A 166 -11.51 12.61 -30.41
N GLN A 167 -10.23 12.39 -30.76
CA GLN A 167 -9.70 12.76 -32.08
C GLN A 167 -10.38 12.02 -33.22
N ALA A 168 -10.69 10.73 -33.04
CA ALA A 168 -11.41 9.94 -34.02
C ALA A 168 -12.86 10.45 -34.22
N MET A 169 -13.53 10.84 -33.13
CA MET A 169 -14.87 11.42 -33.20
C MET A 169 -14.88 12.78 -33.90
N GLU A 170 -13.96 13.68 -33.55
CA GLU A 170 -13.81 14.98 -34.25
C GLU A 170 -13.54 14.80 -35.75
N ALA A 171 -12.73 13.81 -36.14
CA ALA A 171 -12.49 13.48 -37.54
C ALA A 171 -13.75 12.96 -38.24
N ALA A 172 -14.52 12.10 -37.58
CA ALA A 172 -15.79 11.59 -38.09
C ALA A 172 -16.83 12.72 -38.26
N GLU A 173 -16.96 13.61 -37.27
CA GLU A 173 -17.85 14.77 -37.35
C GLU A 173 -17.47 15.74 -38.48
N ARG A 174 -16.17 16.00 -38.68
CA ARG A 174 -15.72 16.79 -39.83
C ARG A 174 -16.09 16.14 -41.15
N ARG A 175 -15.93 14.81 -41.26
CA ARG A 175 -16.29 14.05 -42.45
C ARG A 175 -17.80 14.12 -42.71
N THR A 176 -18.61 13.98 -41.68
CA THR A 176 -20.07 14.09 -41.77
C THR A 176 -20.47 15.48 -42.23
N ARG A 177 -19.95 16.55 -41.61
CA ARG A 177 -20.22 17.93 -42.04
C ARG A 177 -19.79 18.22 -43.48
N GLU A 178 -18.66 17.67 -43.91
CA GLU A 178 -18.20 17.76 -45.30
C GLU A 178 -19.16 17.04 -46.26
N MET A 179 -19.66 15.86 -45.87
CA MET A 179 -20.66 15.13 -46.66
C MET A 179 -22.00 15.86 -46.70
N GLU A 180 -22.46 16.41 -45.59
CA GLU A 180 -23.68 17.22 -45.50
C GLU A 180 -23.57 18.47 -46.38
N ALA A 181 -22.51 19.28 -46.23
CA ALA A 181 -22.29 20.47 -47.06
C ALA A 181 -22.18 20.12 -48.56
N ARG A 182 -21.61 18.95 -48.88
CA ARG A 182 -21.56 18.46 -50.26
C ARG A 182 -22.93 18.03 -50.76
N SER A 183 -23.75 17.39 -49.94
CA SER A 183 -25.14 17.06 -50.28
C SER A 183 -25.97 18.33 -50.48
N ASP A 184 -25.87 19.29 -49.57
CA ASP A 184 -26.56 20.59 -49.68
C ASP A 184 -26.19 21.33 -50.98
N ALA A 185 -24.90 21.35 -51.33
CA ALA A 185 -24.44 21.92 -52.60
C ALA A 185 -24.96 21.16 -53.83
N VAL A 186 -25.12 19.83 -53.73
CA VAL A 186 -25.72 19.03 -54.81
C VAL A 186 -27.22 19.32 -54.92
N ASP A 187 -27.92 19.46 -53.80
CA ASP A 187 -29.34 19.80 -53.78
C ASP A 187 -29.59 21.20 -54.35
N GLU A 188 -28.73 22.19 -54.06
CA GLU A 188 -28.76 23.53 -54.67
C GLU A 188 -28.55 23.45 -56.20
N LEU A 189 -27.58 22.66 -56.68
CA LEU A 189 -27.33 22.47 -58.12
C LEU A 189 -28.49 21.75 -58.85
N VAL A 190 -29.23 20.88 -58.16
CA VAL A 190 -30.46 20.26 -58.69
C VAL A 190 -31.59 21.29 -58.74
N GLN A 191 -31.72 22.15 -57.71
CA GLN A 191 -32.73 23.21 -57.65
C GLN A 191 -32.50 24.30 -58.69
N GLU A 192 -31.23 24.67 -58.94
CA GLU A 192 -30.81 25.57 -60.03
C GLU A 192 -30.93 24.93 -61.43
N GLY A 193 -31.27 23.63 -61.51
CA GLY A 193 -31.50 22.93 -62.77
C GLY A 193 -30.21 22.61 -63.55
N VAL A 194 -29.05 22.62 -62.87
CA VAL A 194 -27.74 22.30 -63.47
C VAL A 194 -27.50 20.79 -63.52
N ILE A 195 -28.05 20.04 -62.56
CA ILE A 195 -27.90 18.57 -62.46
C ILE A 195 -29.28 17.89 -62.54
N GLY A 196 -29.37 16.80 -63.32
CA GLY A 196 -30.60 15.99 -63.46
C GLY A 196 -30.98 15.25 -62.18
N THR A 197 -32.28 15.04 -61.99
CA THR A 197 -32.81 14.31 -60.83
C THR A 197 -32.56 12.81 -60.97
N ALA A 198 -32.41 12.09 -59.84
CA ALA A 198 -32.12 10.66 -59.87
C ALA A 198 -33.25 9.87 -60.58
N GLY A 199 -32.93 9.25 -61.73
CA GLY A 199 -33.87 8.49 -62.56
C GLY A 199 -34.36 9.20 -63.82
N GLU A 200 -33.95 10.46 -64.03
CA GLU A 200 -34.28 11.25 -65.20
C GLU A 200 -33.35 10.95 -66.38
N SER A 201 -33.89 10.96 -67.61
CA SER A 201 -33.10 10.80 -68.82
C SER A 201 -32.37 12.10 -69.16
N ALA A 202 -31.20 12.01 -69.81
CA ALA A 202 -30.42 13.20 -70.17
C ALA A 202 -31.20 14.19 -71.06
N ASP A 203 -32.11 13.68 -71.89
CA ASP A 203 -32.97 14.48 -72.77
C ASP A 203 -34.04 15.25 -71.97
N ASP A 204 -34.62 14.65 -70.93
CA ASP A 204 -35.62 15.28 -70.06
C ASP A 204 -35.01 16.38 -69.18
N ALA A 205 -33.80 16.14 -68.65
CA ALA A 205 -33.05 17.13 -67.87
C ALA A 205 -32.67 18.36 -68.72
N LEU A 206 -32.25 18.14 -69.97
CA LEU A 206 -31.99 19.21 -70.94
C LEU A 206 -33.25 20.00 -71.29
N ALA A 207 -34.39 19.32 -71.48
CA ALA A 207 -35.66 19.98 -71.76
C ALA A 207 -36.10 20.90 -70.61
N ARG A 208 -35.96 20.47 -69.34
CA ARG A 208 -36.26 21.33 -68.18
C ARG A 208 -35.31 22.51 -68.05
N GLN A 209 -34.01 22.32 -68.28
CA GLN A 209 -33.03 23.43 -68.27
C GLN A 209 -33.33 24.45 -69.37
N PHE A 210 -33.80 23.98 -70.54
CA PHE A 210 -34.23 24.83 -71.65
C PHE A 210 -35.52 25.60 -71.33
N ASP A 211 -36.51 24.95 -70.70
CA ASP A 211 -37.75 25.59 -70.23
C ASP A 211 -37.50 26.62 -69.12
N ALA A 212 -36.62 26.31 -68.15
CA ALA A 212 -36.21 27.24 -67.10
C ALA A 212 -35.45 28.45 -67.65
N ALA A 213 -34.58 28.24 -68.65
CA ALA A 213 -33.88 29.32 -69.36
C ALA A 213 -34.80 30.17 -70.23
N LEU A 214 -35.94 29.62 -70.69
CA LEU A 214 -36.99 30.32 -71.44
C LEU A 214 -38.06 30.97 -70.55
N GLY A 215 -38.13 30.59 -69.27
CA GLY A 215 -39.14 31.01 -68.30
C GLY A 215 -38.66 32.06 -67.31
N THR A 216 -38.29 33.24 -67.79
CA THR A 216 -38.29 34.47 -66.97
C THR A 216 -38.97 35.58 -67.74
N ASP A 217 -40.30 35.67 -67.60
CA ASP A 217 -41.05 36.93 -67.53
C ASP A 217 -42.56 36.69 -67.39
N THR A 218 -43.13 37.30 -66.35
CA THR A 218 -44.53 37.78 -66.22
C THR A 218 -45.58 36.87 -65.55
N ASP A 219 -45.68 37.04 -64.23
CA ASP A 219 -46.81 37.67 -63.53
C ASP A 219 -48.25 37.14 -63.77
N ALA A 220 -48.80 36.47 -62.75
CA ALA A 220 -50.24 36.43 -62.48
C ALA A 220 -50.51 36.22 -60.97
N GLY A 221 -50.67 37.36 -60.28
CA GLY A 221 -51.58 37.72 -59.18
C GLY A 221 -52.12 36.69 -58.15
N PRO A 222 -52.47 37.18 -56.94
CA PRO A 222 -52.59 36.40 -55.72
C PRO A 222 -53.88 35.59 -55.66
N VAL A 223 -53.79 34.33 -55.23
CA VAL A 223 -54.94 33.54 -54.74
C VAL A 223 -54.72 33.29 -53.26
N LEU A 224 -55.49 34.04 -52.47
CA LEU A 224 -55.71 33.82 -51.06
C LEU A 224 -56.50 32.51 -50.94
N ASP A 225 -55.88 31.43 -50.48
CA ASP A 225 -56.60 30.29 -49.90
C ASP A 225 -56.28 30.20 -48.41
N ALA A 226 -57.33 30.36 -47.62
CA ALA A 226 -57.33 30.37 -46.18
C ALA A 226 -57.41 28.92 -45.69
N GLY A 227 -56.27 28.35 -45.27
CA GLY A 227 -56.27 26.95 -44.84
C GLY A 227 -55.12 26.46 -43.95
N THR A 228 -54.19 27.31 -43.50
CA THR A 228 -53.01 26.85 -42.73
C THR A 228 -52.65 27.68 -41.49
N THR A 229 -53.58 28.49 -40.98
CA THR A 229 -53.38 29.27 -39.74
C THR A 229 -53.88 28.58 -38.46
N ALA A 230 -54.25 27.30 -38.50
CA ALA A 230 -54.74 26.56 -37.33
C ALA A 230 -53.78 25.50 -36.76
N GLU A 231 -52.63 25.25 -37.39
CA GLU A 231 -51.66 24.23 -36.96
C GLU A 231 -50.33 24.83 -36.45
N VAL A 232 -50.00 26.07 -36.84
CA VAL A 232 -48.75 26.74 -36.43
C VAL A 232 -48.89 27.45 -35.07
N ASP A 233 -50.09 27.94 -34.72
CA ASP A 233 -50.37 28.48 -33.37
C ASP A 233 -50.39 27.39 -32.28
N ARG A 234 -50.67 26.13 -32.65
CA ARG A 234 -50.70 25.01 -31.70
C ARG A 234 -49.31 24.52 -31.27
N GLN A 235 -48.27 24.81 -32.07
CA GLN A 235 -46.88 24.43 -31.77
C GLN A 235 -46.11 25.50 -31.01
N LEU A 236 -46.59 26.76 -30.96
CA LEU A 236 -46.01 27.82 -30.14
C LEU A 236 -46.53 27.81 -28.69
N GLU A 237 -47.70 27.21 -28.41
CA GLU A 237 -48.18 26.98 -27.04
C GLU A 237 -47.50 25.79 -26.32
N GLN A 238 -46.89 24.84 -27.05
CA GLN A 238 -46.12 23.75 -26.44
C GLN A 238 -44.72 24.15 -25.98
N ILE A 239 -44.15 25.24 -26.52
CA ILE A 239 -42.84 25.76 -26.11
C ILE A 239 -42.98 26.79 -24.97
N SER A 240 -44.17 27.38 -24.80
CA SER A 240 -44.46 28.31 -23.70
C SER A 240 -44.83 27.64 -22.36
N HIS A 241 -44.93 26.30 -22.29
CA HIS A 241 -45.26 25.60 -21.03
C HIS A 241 -44.04 25.12 -20.22
N ASP A 242 -42.82 25.49 -20.63
CA ASP A 242 -41.58 25.16 -19.90
C ASP A 242 -40.93 26.39 -19.20
N GLN A 243 -41.65 27.51 -19.11
CA GLN A 243 -41.17 28.70 -18.40
C GLN A 243 -42.24 29.30 -17.49
N ALA A 244 -42.72 28.52 -16.52
CA ALA A 244 -43.26 29.05 -15.27
C ALA A 244 -43.45 27.94 -14.23
N ARG A 245 -42.45 27.72 -13.37
CA ARG A 245 -42.68 27.69 -11.92
C ARG A 245 -41.37 27.88 -11.15
N PRO A 246 -41.27 28.95 -10.35
CA PRO A 246 -40.17 29.18 -9.43
C PRO A 246 -40.44 28.53 -8.07
N ASP A 247 -39.33 28.41 -7.34
CA ASP A 247 -39.16 28.30 -5.90
C ASP A 247 -39.32 26.96 -5.17
N GLN A 248 -38.39 26.81 -4.20
CA GLN A 248 -38.39 26.02 -2.96
C GLN A 248 -37.55 24.72 -3.01
N ASP A 249 -36.45 24.52 -2.27
CA ASP A 249 -35.78 25.27 -1.20
C ASP A 249 -34.29 24.88 -1.18
N VAL A 250 -33.39 25.87 -1.25
CA VAL A 250 -32.02 25.74 -0.73
C VAL A 250 -32.00 26.60 0.52
N GLU A 251 -32.46 26.03 1.63
CA GLU A 251 -32.27 26.59 2.95
C GLU A 251 -30.89 26.13 3.43
N GLY A 252 -29.88 26.93 3.06
CA GLY A 252 -28.65 26.98 3.81
C GLY A 252 -28.93 27.76 5.09
N ASP A 253 -29.09 27.03 6.19
CA ASP A 253 -29.01 27.64 7.51
C ASP A 253 -27.55 27.71 7.93
N ASP A 254 -27.09 28.94 7.95
CA ASP A 254 -25.77 29.43 8.22
C ASP A 254 -25.73 29.73 9.71
N ASP A 255 -25.49 28.72 10.55
CA ASP A 255 -25.32 28.95 11.99
C ASP A 255 -23.84 28.99 12.36
N GLN A 256 -23.29 30.19 12.16
CA GLN A 256 -22.02 30.62 12.72
C GLN A 256 -22.21 31.12 14.16
N LYS A 257 -21.35 30.58 15.05
CA LYS A 257 -20.79 31.13 16.32
C LYS A 257 -21.45 30.68 17.64
N PRO A 258 -20.80 30.90 18.81
CA PRO A 258 -19.36 30.94 19.15
C PRO A 258 -18.99 30.10 20.41
N VAL A 259 -17.69 29.77 20.54
CA VAL A 259 -16.80 29.91 21.73
C VAL A 259 -17.31 29.57 23.17
N GLN A 260 -16.39 28.98 23.95
CA GLN A 260 -16.31 28.77 25.43
C GLN A 260 -16.67 27.33 25.85
N ASN A 261 -15.88 26.57 26.62
CA ASN A 261 -14.80 26.88 27.57
C ASN A 261 -13.85 25.66 27.66
#